data_AF-A0A932NV25-F1
#
_entry.id   AF-A0A932NV25-F1
#
_cell.length_a   1.000
_cell.length_b   1.000
_cell.length_c   1.000
_cell.angle_alpha   90.00
_cell.angle_beta   90.00
_cell.angle_gamma   90.00
#
_symmetry.space_group_name_H-M   'P 1'
#
loop_
_entity.id
_entity.type
_entity.pdbx_description
1 polymer ?
#
loop_
_entity_poly.entity_id
_entity_poly.type
_entity_poly.pdbx_seq_one_letter_code
_entity_poly.pdbx_strand_id
1 'polypeptide(L)'
;MRAVGLKILKDRLSEYVRMAARGETILVTDRDRVVAEMVPPREGRSPLLADALLADTVRKGWITPPAGGLVGPPPRAPVAPFQDL
;
A
#
# COMPACT_ATOMS: atom_id res chain seq x y z
N MET A 1 -17.20 11.78 -9.42
CA MET A 1 -17.09 12.32 -8.05
C MET A 1 -18.47 12.25 -7.43
N ARG A 2 -18.61 11.61 -6.26
CA ARG A 2 -19.92 11.32 -5.64
C ARG A 2 -19.89 11.62 -4.16
N ALA A 3 -20.96 12.20 -3.59
CA ALA A 3 -21.08 12.42 -2.15
C ALA A 3 -21.93 11.32 -1.49
N VAL A 4 -21.54 10.85 -0.30
CA VAL A 4 -22.27 9.88 0.51
C VAL A 4 -22.23 10.26 1.98
N GLY A 5 -23.39 10.24 2.64
CA GLY A 5 -23.49 10.45 4.07
C GLY A 5 -22.96 9.26 4.87
N LEU A 6 -22.37 9.54 6.05
CA LEU A 6 -21.74 8.53 6.91
C LEU A 6 -22.67 7.35 7.25
N LYS A 7 -23.97 7.63 7.44
CA LYS A 7 -24.99 6.61 7.68
C LYS A 7 -25.11 5.61 6.53
N ILE A 8 -25.21 6.11 5.30
CA ILE A 8 -25.35 5.28 4.09
C ILE A 8 -24.03 4.55 3.80
N LEU A 9 -22.90 5.24 3.99
CA LEU A 9 -21.58 4.66 3.79
C LEU A 9 -21.35 3.45 4.70
N LYS A 10 -21.75 3.53 5.97
CA LYS A 10 -21.65 2.42 6.92
C LYS A 10 -22.39 1.17 6.43
N ASP A 11 -23.61 1.35 5.93
CA ASP A 11 -24.49 0.23 5.54
C ASP A 11 -24.08 -0.39 4.18
N ARG A 12 -23.39 0.37 3.31
CA ARG A 12 -23.00 -0.06 1.95
C ARG A 12 -21.52 0.11 1.64
N LEU A 13 -20.65 0.03 2.66
CA LEU A 13 -19.22 0.35 2.55
C LEU A 13 -18.54 -0.36 1.39
N SER A 14 -18.73 -1.67 1.28
CA SER A 14 -18.08 -2.50 0.25
C SER A 14 -18.44 -2.07 -1.17
N GLU A 15 -19.64 -1.54 -1.40
CA GLU A 15 -20.07 -1.04 -2.71
C GLU A 15 -19.28 0.21 -3.09
N TYR A 16 -19.22 1.17 -2.16
CA TYR A 16 -18.52 2.43 -2.35
C TYR A 16 -17.00 2.24 -2.42
N VAL A 17 -16.41 1.32 -1.66
CA VAL A 17 -14.98 0.97 -1.78
C VAL A 17 -14.66 0.41 -3.16
N ARG A 18 -15.52 -0.44 -3.72
CA ARG A 18 -15.34 -0.96 -5.09
C ARG A 18 -15.45 0.14 -6.14
N MET A 19 -16.34 1.12 -5.96
CA MET A 19 -16.40 2.29 -6.83
C MET A 19 -15.11 3.11 -6.74
N ALA A 20 -14.59 3.36 -5.54
CA ALA A 20 -13.32 4.05 -5.35
C ALA A 20 -12.15 3.31 -6.01
N ALA A 21 -12.08 1.99 -5.85
CA ALA A 21 -11.07 1.16 -6.49
C ALA A 21 -11.10 1.20 -8.03
N ARG A 22 -12.25 1.53 -8.64
CA ARG A 22 -12.43 1.67 -10.09
C ARG A 22 -12.05 3.05 -10.64
N GLY A 23 -11.61 3.98 -9.79
CA GLY A 23 -11.23 5.32 -10.23
C GLY A 23 -12.16 6.44 -9.76
N GLU A 24 -13.24 6.13 -9.03
CA GLU A 24 -14.20 7.16 -8.62
C GLU A 24 -13.91 7.77 -7.25
N THR A 25 -13.67 9.07 -7.18
CA THR A 25 -13.54 9.78 -5.89
C THR A 25 -14.90 9.94 -5.20
N ILE A 26 -15.00 9.46 -3.97
CA ILE A 26 -16.21 9.54 -3.13
C ILE A 26 -15.96 10.46 -1.94
N LEU A 27 -16.77 11.52 -1.83
CA LEU A 27 -16.79 12.44 -0.70
C LEU A 27 -17.68 11.87 0.40
N VAL A 28 -17.14 11.77 1.61
CA VAL A 28 -17.87 11.32 2.80
C VAL A 28 -18.37 12.54 3.55
N THR A 29 -19.67 12.59 3.84
CA THR A 29 -20.30 13.70 4.55
C THR A 29 -20.85 13.29 5.93
N ASP A 30 -20.74 14.19 6.91
CA ASP A 30 -21.51 14.17 8.16
C ASP A 30 -22.37 15.44 8.19
N ARG A 31 -23.69 15.29 8.25
CA ARG A 31 -24.66 16.41 8.29
C ARG A 31 -24.31 17.52 7.29
N ASP A 32 -24.22 17.15 6.01
CA ASP A 32 -23.90 18.01 4.86
C ASP A 32 -22.49 18.63 4.84
N ARG A 33 -21.63 18.29 5.81
CA ARG A 33 -20.22 18.69 5.81
C ARG A 33 -19.35 17.56 5.28
N VAL A 34 -18.49 17.84 4.30
CA VAL A 34 -17.47 16.90 3.85
C VAL A 34 -16.44 16.69 4.98
N VAL A 35 -16.25 15.44 5.38
CA VAL A 35 -15.34 15.05 6.48
C VAL A 35 -14.19 14.17 6.00
N ALA A 36 -14.34 13.48 4.87
CA ALA A 36 -13.29 12.65 4.29
C ALA A 36 -13.50 12.44 2.78
N GLU A 37 -12.47 11.93 2.12
CA GLU A 37 -12.52 11.44 0.75
C GLU A 37 -12.04 9.99 0.70
N MET A 38 -12.73 9.17 -0.08
CA MET A 38 -12.25 7.87 -0.53
C MET A 38 -11.81 8.02 -1.98
N VAL A 39 -10.52 7.92 -2.20
CA VAL A 39 -9.88 8.06 -3.51
C VAL A 39 -9.42 6.69 -4.01
N PRO A 40 -9.23 6.54 -5.33
CA PRO A 40 -8.60 5.36 -5.88
C PRO A 40 -7.20 5.11 -5.29
N PRO A 41 -6.72 3.86 -5.26
CA PRO A 41 -5.32 3.56 -4.96
C PRO A 41 -4.43 4.43 -5.86
N ARG A 42 -3.47 5.13 -5.26
CA ARG A 42 -2.58 6.03 -5.99
C ARG A 42 -1.74 5.25 -7.00
N GLU A 43 -1.61 5.77 -8.22
CA GLU A 43 -0.70 5.24 -9.23
C GLU A 43 0.72 5.16 -8.66
N GLY A 44 1.36 4.00 -8.83
CA GLY A 44 2.68 3.71 -8.26
C GLY A 44 2.68 3.21 -6.81
N ARG A 45 1.53 3.06 -6.15
CA ARG A 45 1.44 2.19 -4.95
C ARG A 45 1.14 0.76 -5.39
N SER A 46 1.89 -0.19 -4.86
CA SER A 46 1.59 -1.60 -5.10
C SER A 46 0.22 -1.96 -4.51
N PRO A 47 -0.56 -2.81 -5.19
CA PRO A 47 -1.82 -3.34 -4.66
C PRO A 47 -1.61 -4.22 -3.43
N LEU A 48 -0.39 -4.73 -3.20
CA LEU A 48 -0.04 -5.50 -2.02
C LEU A 48 0.39 -4.58 -0.89
N LEU A 49 -0.19 -4.79 0.29
CA LEU A 49 0.10 -3.97 1.48
C LEU A 49 1.59 -3.98 1.84
N ALA A 50 2.23 -5.14 1.74
CA ALA A 50 3.66 -5.30 2.06
C ALA A 50 4.54 -4.40 1.19
N ASP A 51 4.29 -4.38 -0.12
CA ASP A 51 5.01 -3.56 -1.07
C ASP A 51 4.70 -2.06 -0.90
N ALA A 52 3.46 -1.71 -0.55
CA ALA A 52 3.08 -0.32 -0.27
C ALA A 52 3.82 0.23 0.95
N LEU A 53 3.98 -0.58 2.00
CA LEU A 53 4.79 -0.24 3.17
C LEU A 53 6.27 -0.10 2.81
N LEU A 54 6.81 -1.04 2.02
CA LEU A 54 8.20 -0.98 1.54
C LEU A 54 8.44 0.29 0.68
N ALA A 55 7.52 0.63 -0.21
CA ALA A 55 7.61 1.83 -1.04
C ALA A 55 7.58 3.12 -0.18
N ASP A 56 6.80 3.12 0.90
CA ASP A 56 6.76 4.25 1.84
C ASP A 56 8.06 4.38 2.65
N THR A 57 8.65 3.27 3.11
CA THR A 57 9.93 3.29 3.83
C THR A 57 11.09 3.68 2.92
N VAL A 58 11.07 3.27 1.65
CA VAL A 58 12.02 3.76 0.63
C VAL A 58 11.88 5.26 0.43
N ARG A 59 10.65 5.78 0.30
CA ARG A 59 10.38 7.21 0.14
C ARG A 59 10.83 8.04 1.35
N LYS A 60 10.70 7.48 2.55
CA LYS A 60 11.22 8.07 3.80
C LYS A 60 12.75 7.98 3.94
N GLY A 61 13.43 7.25 3.04
CA GLY A 61 14.87 7.04 3.08
C GLY A 61 15.33 6.04 4.13
N TRP A 62 14.42 5.26 4.74
CA TRP A 62 14.79 4.25 5.73
C TRP A 62 15.36 2.99 5.10
N ILE A 63 14.97 2.72 3.86
CA ILE A 63 15.42 1.59 3.07
C ILE A 63 15.95 2.14 1.75
N THR A 64 17.11 1.68 1.32
CA THR A 64 17.59 1.91 -0.05
C THR A 64 17.34 0.63 -0.84
N PRO A 65 16.52 0.65 -1.91
CA PRO A 65 16.32 -0.54 -2.73
C PRO A 65 17.65 -0.93 -3.41
N PRO A 66 17.87 -2.22 -3.70
CA PRO A 66 19.07 -2.65 -4.40
C PRO A 66 19.17 -1.95 -5.76
N ALA A 67 20.35 -1.40 -6.07
CA ALA A 67 20.59 -0.67 -7.33
C ALA A 67 20.73 -1.58 -8.56
N GLY A 68 20.85 -2.90 -8.36
CA GLY A 68 20.98 -3.90 -9.42
C GLY A 68 19.87 -4.94 -9.38
N GLY A 69 19.69 -5.66 -10.49
CA GLY A 69 18.84 -6.84 -10.51
C GLY A 69 19.34 -7.93 -9.55
N LEU A 70 18.46 -8.86 -9.17
CA LEU A 70 18.84 -10.04 -8.39
C LEU A 70 19.86 -10.88 -9.17
N VAL A 71 21.15 -10.76 -8.82
CA VAL A 71 22.22 -11.60 -9.34
C VAL A 71 22.37 -12.81 -8.44
N GLY A 72 21.46 -13.78 -8.57
CA GLY A 72 21.50 -15.05 -7.86
C GLY A 72 21.61 -14.95 -6.33
N PRO A 73 21.71 -16.09 -5.63
CA PRO A 73 22.10 -16.08 -4.21
C PRO A 73 23.58 -15.68 -4.06
N PRO A 74 23.95 -14.99 -2.98
CA PRO A 74 25.35 -14.67 -2.70
C PRO A 74 26.18 -15.97 -2.56
N PRO A 75 27.49 -15.93 -2.87
CA PRO A 75 28.37 -17.08 -2.65
C PRO A 75 28.38 -17.47 -1.17
N ARG A 76 28.51 -18.77 -0.92
CA ARG A 76 28.56 -19.30 0.46
C ARG A 76 29.75 -18.70 1.22
N ALA A 77 29.52 -18.26 2.45
CA ALA A 77 30.61 -17.92 3.36
C ALA A 77 31.39 -19.20 3.72
N PRO A 78 32.73 -19.15 3.82
CA PRO A 78 33.48 -20.26 4.36
C PRO A 78 33.06 -20.50 5.80
N VAL A 79 32.65 -21.74 6.09
CA VAL A 79 32.39 -22.22 7.45
C VAL A 79 33.58 -23.05 7.89
N ALA A 80 33.94 -22.99 9.17
CA ALA A 80 34.98 -23.84 9.73
C ALA A 80 34.64 -25.32 9.46
N PRO A 81 35.59 -26.14 8.97
CA PRO A 81 35.36 -27.56 8.86
C PRO A 81 35.11 -28.15 10.24
N PHE A 82 34.34 -29.24 10.31
CA PHE A 82 34.03 -29.91 11.58
C PHE A 82 35.28 -30.34 12.36
N GLN A 83 36.42 -30.50 11.69
CA GLN A 83 37.71 -30.85 12.27
C GLN A 83 38.35 -29.70 13.07
N ASP A 84 37.88 -28.47 12.88
CA ASP A 84 38.39 -27.25 13.52
C ASP A 84 37.43 -26.72 14.63
N LEU A 85 36.39 -27.49 14.99
CA LEU A 85 35.49 -27.24 16.12
C LEU A 85 35.97 -27.95 17.39
#